data_AF-A0A0F6W5V0-F1
#
_entry.id   AF-A0A0F6W5V0-F1
#
_cell.length_a   1.000
_cell.length_b   1.000
_cell.length_c   1.000
_cell.angle_alpha   90.00
_cell.angle_beta   90.00
_cell.angle_gamma   90.00
#
_symmetry.space_group_name_H-M   'P 1'
#
loop_
_entity.id
_entity.type
_entity.pdbx_description
1 polymer ?
#
loop_
_entity_poly.entity_id
_entity_poly.type
_entity_poly.pdbx_seq_one_letter_code
_entity_poly.pdbx_strand_id
1 'polypeptide(L)' 'MTWDDIAARWRQLKGQVKTEFGKLDDDTFDAIGGDRERLVAALEEKYGYPKEHAVQRVDSWVSRLDLRSRPASATATT' A
#
# COMPACT_ATOMS: atom_id res chain seq x y z
N MET A 1 2.63 8.04 8.54
CA MET A 1 3.37 6.77 8.71
C MET A 1 4.54 6.76 7.74
N THR A 2 5.72 6.28 8.15
CA THR A 2 6.88 6.21 7.25
C THR A 2 6.88 4.91 6.45
N TRP A 3 7.68 4.85 5.38
CA TRP A 3 7.84 3.60 4.61
C TRP A 3 8.56 2.51 5.42
N ASP A 4 9.46 2.89 6.33
CA ASP A 4 10.17 1.95 7.21
C ASP A 4 9.19 1.16 8.11
N ASP A 5 8.20 1.85 8.69
CA ASP A 5 7.10 1.21 9.44
C ASP A 5 6.29 0.23 8.57
N ILE A 6 6.10 0.57 7.30
CA ILE A 6 5.39 -0.28 6.34
C ILE A 6 6.19 -1.54 6.05
N ALA A 7 7.50 -1.40 5.80
CA ALA A 7 8.38 -2.52 5.54
C ALA A 7 8.42 -3.47 6.75
N ALA A 8 8.55 -2.93 7.96
CA ALA A 8 8.51 -3.71 9.19
C ALA A 8 7.17 -4.45 9.38
N ARG A 9 6.05 -3.81 9.03
CA ARG A 9 4.69 -4.39 9.14
C ARG A 9 4.20 -5.04 7.86
N TRP A 10 5.07 -5.21 6.85
CA TRP A 10 4.66 -5.61 5.49
C TRP A 10 3.91 -6.93 5.49
N ARG A 11 4.37 -7.91 6.27
CA ARG A 11 3.71 -9.22 6.42
C ARG A 11 2.28 -9.11 6.95
N GLN A 12 2.00 -8.16 7.85
CA GLN A 12 0.64 -7.93 8.38
C GLN A 12 -0.20 -7.10 7.41
N LEU A 13 0.43 -6.14 6.72
CA LEU A 13 -0.22 -5.25 5.76
C LEU A 13 -0.53 -5.94 4.43
N LYS A 14 0.17 -7.03 4.07
CA LYS A 14 0.00 -7.82 2.85
C LYS A 14 -1.47 -8.13 2.54
N GLY A 15 -2.25 -8.51 3.56
CA GLY A 15 -3.69 -8.76 3.40
C GLY A 15 -4.48 -7.52 2.96
N GLN A 16 -4.13 -6.33 3.47
CA GLN A 16 -4.76 -5.07 3.05
C GLN A 16 -4.28 -4.60 1.68
N VAL A 17 -2.98 -4.77 1.40
CA VAL A 17 -2.40 -4.47 0.09
C VAL A 17 -3.12 -5.31 -0.97
N LYS A 18 -3.33 -6.60 -0.70
CA LYS A 18 -4.07 -7.52 -1.59
C LYS A 18 -5.50 -7.05 -1.87
N THR A 19 -6.18 -6.46 -0.88
CA THR A 19 -7.50 -5.87 -1.08
C THR A 19 -7.46 -4.64 -1.99
N GLU A 20 -6.45 -3.77 -1.89
CA GLU A 20 -6.32 -2.61 -2.78
C GLU A 20 -5.81 -2.98 -4.19
N PHE A 21 -4.88 -3.92 -4.25
CA PHE A 21 -4.17 -4.33 -5.46
C PHE A 21 -4.47 -5.79 -5.80
N GLY A 22 -5.75 -6.11 -5.99
CA GLY A 22 -6.22 -7.48 -6.21
C GLY A 22 -5.69 -8.19 -7.48
N LYS A 23 -4.97 -7.51 -8.39
CA LYS A 23 -4.25 -8.17 -9.49
C LYS A 23 -2.85 -8.66 -9.10
N LEU A 24 -2.31 -8.19 -7.98
CA LEU A 24 -1.04 -8.66 -7.47
C LEU A 24 -1.28 -9.90 -6.60
N ASP A 25 -0.51 -10.94 -6.86
CA ASP A 25 -0.57 -12.19 -6.11
C ASP A 25 0.27 -12.13 -4.84
N ASP A 26 -0.02 -13.05 -3.92
CA ASP A 26 0.70 -13.17 -2.65
C ASP A 26 2.22 -13.34 -2.84
N ASP A 27 2.61 -14.05 -3.90
CA ASP A 27 4.01 -14.27 -4.28
C ASP A 27 4.71 -12.95 -4.69
N THR A 28 4.04 -12.12 -5.49
CA THR A 28 4.55 -10.81 -5.89
C THR A 28 4.72 -9.89 -4.68
N PHE A 29 3.76 -9.92 -3.74
CA PHE A 29 3.89 -9.17 -2.50
C PHE A 29 5.02 -9.68 -1.60
N ASP A 30 5.28 -10.98 -1.59
CA ASP A 30 6.41 -11.54 -0.85
C ASP A 30 7.74 -11.05 -1.44
N ALA A 31 7.86 -11.12 -2.76
CA ALA A 31 9.02 -10.65 -3.52
C ALA A 31 9.27 -9.14 -3.39
N ILE A 32 8.22 -8.34 -3.17
CA ILE A 32 8.34 -6.91 -2.89
C ILE A 32 9.06 -6.67 -1.56
N GLY A 33 8.87 -7.54 -0.56
CA GLY A 33 9.59 -7.44 0.72
C GLY A 33 9.34 -6.15 1.50
N GLY A 34 8.25 -5.43 1.21
CA GLY A 34 7.98 -4.12 1.80
C GLY A 34 8.80 -2.99 1.17
N ASP A 35 9.27 -3.15 -0.06
CA ASP A 35 10.07 -2.15 -0.76
C ASP A 35 9.22 -1.30 -1.71
N ARG A 36 9.34 0.04 -1.63
CA ARG A 36 8.41 0.96 -2.32
C ARG A 36 8.58 0.88 -3.82
N GLU A 37 9.82 0.85 -4.27
CA GLU A 37 10.16 0.83 -5.68
C GLU A 37 9.74 -0.49 -6.33
N ARG A 38 9.89 -1.61 -5.60
CA ARG A 38 9.39 -2.92 -6.03
C ARG A 38 7.87 -2.93 -6.21
N LEU A 39 7.13 -2.30 -5.29
CA LEU A 39 5.68 -2.20 -5.40
C LEU A 39 5.27 -1.35 -6.61
N VAL A 40 5.96 -0.22 -6.85
CA VAL A 40 5.73 0.61 -8.04
C VAL A 40 6.01 -0.18 -9.32
N ALA A 41 7.16 -0.85 -9.42
CA ALA A 41 7.51 -1.68 -10.57
C ALA A 41 6.47 -2.79 -10.83
N ALA A 42 6.02 -3.47 -9.77
CA ALA A 42 4.97 -4.48 -9.88
C ALA A 42 3.65 -3.90 -10.42
N LEU A 43 3.31 -2.66 -10.06
CA LEU A 43 2.13 -1.97 -10.60
C LEU A 43 2.33 -1.58 -12.07
N GLU A 44 3.53 -1.14 -12.46
CA GLU A 44 3.86 -0.88 -13.87
C GLU A 44 3.73 -2.17 -14.70
N GLU A 45 4.30 -3.29 -14.23
CA GLU A 45 4.28 -4.57 -14.96
C GLU A 45 2.90 -5.24 -14.99
N LYS A 46 2.18 -5.28 -13.87
CA LYS A 46 0.90 -6.03 -13.76
C LYS A 46 -0.31 -5.21 -14.17
N TYR A 47 -0.31 -3.91 -13.93
CA TYR A 47 -1.42 -3.03 -14.29
C TYR A 47 -1.16 -2.22 -15.56
N GLY A 48 0.09 -2.11 -16.03
CA GLY A 48 0.43 -1.24 -17.16
C GLY A 48 0.32 0.24 -16.79
N TYR A 49 0.41 0.60 -15.50
CA TYR A 49 0.34 1.99 -15.09
C TYR A 49 1.65 2.72 -15.40
N PRO A 50 1.59 4.01 -15.80
CA PRO A 50 2.79 4.82 -15.84
C PRO A 50 3.33 5.03 -14.41
N LYS A 51 4.65 5.13 -14.27
CA LYS A 51 5.36 5.34 -13.00
C LYS A 51 4.68 6.33 -12.07
N GLU A 52 4.22 7.47 -12.60
CA GLU A 52 3.55 8.53 -11.84
C GLU A 52 2.24 8.04 -11.20
N HIS A 53 1.41 7.32 -11.97
CA HIS A 53 0.18 6.73 -11.48
C HIS A 53 0.45 5.62 -10.46
N ALA A 54 1.45 4.76 -10.73
CA ALA A 54 1.83 3.71 -9.80
C ALA A 54 2.30 4.31 -8.47
N VAL A 55 3.13 5.34 -8.51
CA VAL A 55 3.56 6.12 -7.34
C VAL A 55 2.38 6.72 -6.59
N GLN A 56 1.43 7.36 -7.27
CA GLN A 56 0.23 7.92 -6.63
C GLN A 56 -0.64 6.83 -5.98
N ARG A 57 -0.77 5.65 -6.60
CA ARG A 57 -1.55 4.55 -6.02
C ARG A 57 -0.90 4.02 -4.75
N VAL A 58 0.43 3.85 -4.75
CA VAL A 58 1.17 3.47 -3.54
C VAL A 58 1.03 4.52 -2.45
N ASP A 59 1.22 5.79 -2.78
CA ASP A 59 1.11 6.90 -1.83
C ASP A 59 -0.30 7.02 -1.22
N SER A 60 -1.34 6.86 -2.05
CA SER A 60 -2.73 6.83 -1.60
C SER A 60 -2.98 5.67 -0.64
N TRP A 61 -2.41 4.50 -0.92
CA TRP A 61 -2.52 3.34 -0.03
C TRP A 61 -1.82 3.59 1.31
N VAL A 62 -0.60 4.16 1.31
CA VAL A 62 0.12 4.54 2.53
C VAL A 62 -0.67 5.55 3.35
N SER A 63 -1.24 6.57 2.70
CA SER A 63 -2.08 7.59 3.34
C SER A 63 -3.33 6.98 3.99
N ARG A 64 -3.96 5.98 3.36
CA ARG A 64 -5.09 5.26 3.93
C ARG A 64 -4.70 4.43 5.16
N LEU A 65 -3.50 3.86 5.19
CA LEU A 65 -3.00 3.14 6.36
C LEU A 65 -2.75 4.06 7.57
N ASP A 66 -2.22 5.26 7.30
CA ASP A 66 -2.03 6.29 8.33
C ASP A 66 -3.37 6.71 8.94
N LEU A 67 -4.36 7.01 8.09
CA LEU A 67 -5.72 7.35 8.51
C LEU A 67 -6.38 6.24 9.34
N ARG A 68 -6.10 4.96 9.03
CA ARG A 68 -6.62 3.82 9.80
C ARG A 68 -5.93 3.61 11.14
N SER A 69 -4.72 4.16 11.34
CA SER A 69 -4.00 4.12 12.63
C SER A 69 -4.33 5.30 13.54
N ARG A 70 -4.97 6.36 13.02
CA ARG A 70 -5.52 7.43 13.86
C ARG A 70 -6.87 6.94 14.43
N PRO A 71 -7.09 6.98 15.77
CA PRO A 71 -8.44 6.75 16.28
C PRO A 71 -9.32 7.85 15.71
N ALA A 72 -10.40 7.46 15.05
CA ALA A 72 -11.45 8.36 14.61
C ALA A 72 -12.13 8.97 15.85
N SER A 73 -11.53 10.01 16.42
CA SER A 73 -12.18 10.94 17.33
C SER A 73 -12.27 12.29 16.64
N ALA A 74 -13.32 12.45 15.84
CA ALA A 74 -13.87 13.76 15.46
C ALA A 74 -15.28 13.57 14.86
N THR A 75 -16.26 13.57 15.76
CA THR A 75 -17.55 14.28 15.64
C THR A 75 -18.37 14.12 14.35
N ALA A 76 -19.25 13.12 14.34
CA ALA A 76 -20.62 13.36 13.91
C ALA A 76 -21.36 14.00 15.11
N THR A 77 -21.27 15.33 15.23
CA THR A 77 -22.12 16.09 16.15
C THR A 77 -23.51 16.15 15.53
N THR A 78 -24.44 15.44 16.14
CA THR A 78 -25.90 15.60 16.02
C THR A 78 -26.33 16.97 16.53
#